data_AF-A0A7V8V6E8-F1
#
_entry.id   AF-A0A7V8V6E8-F1
#
_cell.length_a   1.000
_cell.length_b   1.000
_cell.length_c   1.000
_cell.angle_alpha   90.00
_cell.angle_beta   90.00
_cell.angle_gamma   90.00
#
_symmetry.space_group_name_H-M   'P 1'
#
loop_
_entity.id
_entity.type
_entity.pdbx_description
1 polymer ?
#
loop_
_entity_poly.entity_id
_entity_poly.type
_entity_poly.pdbx_seq_one_letter_code
_entity_poly.pdbx_strand_id
1 'polypeptide(L)'
;MPLRECIEGEGRVRMRQDSQLGTSTPSSSGKGHRSGASLRIARGQVNQREREIEVPVFTLGSASECDLPLGDQQFPELYAYILRTHEGYRLRCLTADPILTVNGEDTVATQLKNGDRIRCGPYEFHFQKSANSLAQSPEMPQSEPPAVAMHWVANDGQGQDGIEAVHRLLRDIRTRVDGQSSTEALRRSA
;
A
#
# COMPACT_ATOMS: atom_id res chain seq x y z
N MET A 1 70.04 -59.84 0.51
CA MET A 1 70.88 -59.10 -0.47
C MET A 1 69.93 -58.29 -1.36
N PRO A 2 70.05 -56.96 -1.44
CA PRO A 2 69.01 -56.02 -1.87
C PRO A 2 69.19 -55.53 -3.33
N LEU A 3 68.17 -54.91 -3.92
CA LEU A 3 68.20 -53.75 -4.84
C LEU A 3 66.74 -53.40 -5.17
N ARG A 4 66.19 -52.34 -4.56
CA ARG A 4 66.10 -50.95 -5.08
C ARG A 4 65.21 -50.84 -6.32
N GLU A 5 64.11 -50.11 -6.20
CA GLU A 5 63.89 -48.92 -7.04
C GLU A 5 62.90 -47.97 -6.36
N CYS A 6 63.34 -46.72 -6.25
CA CYS A 6 62.59 -45.56 -5.81
C CYS A 6 61.83 -45.00 -7.00
N ILE A 7 60.55 -44.66 -6.84
CA ILE A 7 60.01 -43.47 -7.51
C ILE A 7 58.97 -42.82 -6.59
N GLU A 8 59.36 -41.65 -6.10
CA GLU A 8 58.52 -40.64 -5.46
C GLU A 8 57.63 -39.98 -6.52
N GLY A 9 56.42 -39.53 -6.15
CA GLY A 9 55.67 -38.67 -7.06
C GLY A 9 54.18 -38.52 -6.81
N GLU A 10 53.83 -37.76 -5.76
CA GLU A 10 52.75 -36.75 -5.77
C GLU A 10 51.27 -37.18 -5.92
N GLY A 11 50.39 -36.48 -5.19
CA GLY A 11 49.02 -36.24 -5.69
C GLY A 11 47.82 -36.75 -4.88
N ARG A 12 47.89 -36.64 -3.56
CA ARG A 12 46.77 -36.48 -2.60
C ARG A 12 45.39 -36.08 -3.20
N VAL A 13 44.49 -37.04 -3.48
CA VAL A 13 43.00 -36.86 -3.49
C VAL A 13 42.39 -38.27 -3.32
N ARG A 14 41.67 -38.64 -2.25
CA ARG A 14 40.33 -38.18 -1.84
C ARG A 14 40.17 -38.27 -0.32
N MET A 15 39.83 -37.12 0.26
CA MET A 15 39.32 -37.03 1.63
C MET A 15 38.07 -37.87 1.80
N ARG A 16 37.98 -38.50 2.96
CA ARG A 16 36.72 -38.92 3.58
C ARG A 16 35.96 -37.67 4.04
N GLN A 17 34.65 -37.69 3.87
CA GLN A 17 33.71 -36.84 4.61
C GLN A 17 32.50 -37.75 4.89
N ASP A 18 32.54 -38.52 5.98
CA ASP A 18 31.95 -38.14 7.28
C ASP A 18 31.61 -36.66 7.43
N SER A 19 30.31 -36.36 7.36
CA SER A 19 29.59 -35.25 8.00
C SER A 19 28.18 -35.27 7.41
N GLN A 20 27.20 -35.80 8.13
CA GLN A 20 26.30 -35.03 9.00
C GLN A 20 25.39 -34.08 8.23
N LEU A 21 24.23 -33.79 8.85
CA LEU A 21 23.15 -32.90 8.42
C LEU A 21 22.14 -33.68 7.58
N GLY A 22 21.19 -34.33 8.24
CA GLY A 22 20.11 -33.57 8.85
C GLY A 22 19.15 -33.29 7.72
N THR A 23 18.15 -34.16 7.56
CA THR A 23 16.97 -33.85 6.78
C THR A 23 16.29 -32.70 7.50
N SER A 24 16.73 -31.49 7.18
CA SER A 24 15.97 -30.28 7.36
C SER A 24 14.68 -30.54 6.61
N THR A 25 13.68 -31.02 7.34
CA THR A 25 12.31 -30.63 7.09
C THR A 25 12.36 -29.16 6.69
N PRO A 26 11.72 -28.75 5.58
CA PRO A 26 11.46 -27.33 5.41
C PRO A 26 10.69 -26.96 6.66
N SER A 27 11.38 -26.29 7.59
CA SER A 27 10.78 -25.57 8.67
C SER A 27 9.86 -24.62 7.94
N SER A 28 8.59 -25.01 7.88
CA SER A 28 7.46 -24.11 7.77
C SER A 28 7.58 -23.22 9.00
N SER A 29 8.53 -22.27 8.91
CA SER A 29 8.64 -21.13 9.78
C SER A 29 7.22 -20.64 9.88
N GLY A 30 6.67 -20.76 11.09
CA GLY A 30 5.33 -20.33 11.41
C GLY A 30 5.21 -18.89 10.94
N LYS A 31 4.73 -18.72 9.70
CA LYS A 31 4.36 -17.45 9.13
C LYS A 31 3.07 -17.17 9.88
N GLY A 32 3.21 -16.55 11.05
CA GLY A 32 2.09 -16.03 11.81
C GLY A 32 1.15 -15.42 10.80
N HIS A 33 -0.08 -15.90 10.79
CA HIS A 33 -1.05 -15.64 9.74
C HIS A 33 -1.37 -14.14 9.76
N ARG A 34 -0.53 -13.34 9.12
CA ARG A 34 -0.78 -11.93 8.93
C ARG A 34 -1.84 -11.90 7.84
N SER A 35 -3.06 -11.51 8.20
CA SER A 35 -4.14 -11.21 7.27
C SER A 35 -3.67 -10.17 6.25
N GLY A 36 -3.01 -10.62 5.19
CA GLY A 36 -2.46 -9.79 4.12
C GLY A 36 -3.51 -9.53 3.04
N ALA A 37 -3.18 -8.64 2.13
CA ALA A 37 -3.89 -8.50 0.88
C ALA A 37 -2.88 -8.24 -0.24
N SER A 38 -3.24 -8.59 -1.46
CA SER A 38 -2.48 -8.31 -2.67
C SER A 38 -3.36 -7.64 -3.72
N LEU A 39 -2.74 -6.81 -4.55
CA LEU A 39 -3.31 -6.30 -5.78
C LEU A 39 -2.69 -7.06 -6.95
N ARG A 40 -3.51 -7.83 -7.65
CA ARG A 40 -3.12 -8.46 -8.90
C ARG A 40 -3.42 -7.52 -10.06
N ILE A 41 -2.40 -7.15 -10.83
CA ILE A 41 -2.57 -6.29 -11.99
C ILE A 41 -3.04 -7.12 -13.19
N ALA A 42 -4.24 -6.84 -13.67
CA ALA A 42 -4.85 -7.49 -14.82
C ALA A 42 -4.56 -6.73 -16.13
N ARG A 43 -4.44 -5.40 -16.07
CA ARG A 43 -4.14 -4.54 -17.23
C ARG A 43 -3.25 -3.36 -16.81
N GLY A 44 -2.16 -3.14 -17.53
CA GLY A 44 -1.17 -2.07 -17.26
C GLY A 44 0.27 -2.52 -17.54
N GLN A 45 1.17 -1.59 -17.87
CA GLN A 45 2.61 -1.89 -18.00
C GLN A 45 3.28 -1.86 -16.62
N VAL A 46 3.27 -3.00 -15.93
CA VAL A 46 3.95 -3.15 -14.64
C VAL A 46 4.82 -4.40 -14.62
N ASN A 47 6.02 -4.27 -14.05
CA ASN A 47 7.05 -5.32 -14.03
C ASN A 47 6.71 -6.51 -13.12
N GLN A 48 5.79 -6.33 -12.17
CA GLN A 48 5.32 -7.39 -11.28
C GLN A 48 3.80 -7.48 -11.38
N ARG A 49 3.27 -8.67 -11.64
CA ARG A 49 1.82 -8.90 -11.85
C ARG A 49 1.01 -8.90 -10.55
N GLU A 50 1.67 -8.89 -9.41
CA GLU A 50 1.04 -8.85 -8.10
C GLU A 50 1.88 -8.00 -7.14
N ARG A 51 1.21 -7.20 -6.32
CA ARG A 51 1.83 -6.37 -5.28
C ARG A 51 1.15 -6.65 -3.94
N GLU A 52 1.94 -6.99 -2.93
CA GLU A 52 1.43 -7.19 -1.56
C GLU A 52 1.22 -5.84 -0.87
N ILE A 53 0.12 -5.73 -0.11
CA ILE A 53 -0.22 -4.59 0.74
C ILE A 53 0.26 -4.92 2.16
N GLU A 54 1.53 -4.65 2.44
CA GLU A 54 2.13 -4.91 3.74
C GLU A 54 2.03 -3.70 4.69
N VAL A 55 2.03 -2.50 4.12
CA VAL A 55 2.03 -1.22 4.84
C VAL A 55 0.61 -0.77 5.24
N PRO A 56 0.47 0.07 6.29
CA PRO A 56 -0.83 0.61 6.71
C PRO A 56 -1.49 1.51 5.65
N VAL A 57 -0.68 2.26 4.89
CA VAL A 57 -1.12 3.13 3.81
C VAL A 57 -0.35 2.73 2.57
N PHE A 58 -1.06 2.19 1.58
CA PHE A 58 -0.49 1.76 0.31
C PHE A 58 -0.91 2.73 -0.78
N THR A 59 0.06 3.35 -1.45
CA THR A 59 -0.14 4.51 -2.33
C THR A 59 -0.07 4.13 -3.80
N LEU A 60 -0.89 4.81 -4.61
CA LEU A 60 -0.97 4.67 -6.05
C LEU A 60 -0.81 6.05 -6.68
N GLY A 61 0.03 6.17 -7.71
CA GLY A 61 0.26 7.44 -8.39
C GLY A 61 1.42 7.36 -9.37
N SER A 62 1.70 8.44 -10.10
CA SER A 62 2.80 8.48 -11.08
C SER A 62 4.18 8.67 -10.46
N ALA A 63 4.26 9.06 -9.18
CA ALA A 63 5.52 9.17 -8.47
C ALA A 63 6.17 7.80 -8.29
N SER A 64 7.49 7.74 -8.48
CA SER A 64 8.27 6.51 -8.29
C SER A 64 8.36 6.08 -6.82
N GLU A 65 8.05 6.99 -5.89
CA GLU A 65 8.00 6.76 -4.45
C GLU A 65 6.69 6.08 -4.00
N CYS A 66 5.68 5.99 -4.87
CA CYS A 66 4.45 5.27 -4.56
C CYS A 66 4.68 3.75 -4.52
N ASP A 67 3.92 3.05 -3.67
CA ASP A 67 3.98 1.60 -3.54
C ASP A 67 3.57 0.89 -4.85
N LEU A 68 2.59 1.48 -5.55
CA LEU A 68 2.21 1.11 -6.90
C LEU A 68 2.39 2.31 -7.86
N PRO A 69 3.56 2.44 -8.50
CA PRO A 69 3.78 3.46 -9.49
C PRO A 69 2.95 3.15 -10.76
N LEU A 70 2.11 4.10 -11.14
CA LEU A 70 1.37 4.11 -12.39
C LEU A 70 2.28 4.78 -13.42
N GLY A 71 2.82 4.01 -14.37
CA GLY A 71 3.82 4.47 -15.35
C GLY A 71 3.28 5.44 -16.42
N ASP A 72 2.26 6.24 -16.08
CA ASP A 72 1.57 7.14 -16.99
C ASP A 72 1.47 8.55 -16.37
N GLN A 73 1.92 9.55 -17.13
CA GLN A 73 1.97 10.95 -16.70
C GLN A 73 0.58 11.60 -16.58
N GLN A 74 -0.48 10.95 -17.09
CA GLN A 74 -1.86 11.40 -16.89
C GLN A 74 -2.31 11.26 -15.43
N PHE A 75 -1.61 10.43 -14.64
CA PHE A 75 -1.90 10.29 -13.22
C PHE A 75 -1.13 11.33 -12.40
N PRO A 76 -1.78 11.95 -11.38
CA PRO A 76 -1.08 12.75 -10.38
C PRO A 76 0.02 11.94 -9.67
N GLU A 77 1.00 12.65 -9.11
CA GLU A 77 2.10 12.04 -8.33
C GLU A 77 1.57 11.12 -7.23
N LEU A 78 0.53 11.58 -6.51
CA LEU A 78 -0.26 10.79 -5.58
C LEU A 78 -1.73 10.82 -6.01
N TYR A 79 -2.21 9.73 -6.58
CA TYR A 79 -3.55 9.61 -7.15
C TYR A 79 -4.57 9.04 -6.16
N ALA A 80 -4.24 7.91 -5.54
CA ALA A 80 -5.11 7.19 -4.62
C ALA A 80 -4.29 6.46 -3.55
N TYR A 81 -4.97 6.03 -2.49
CA TYR A 81 -4.34 5.16 -1.49
C TYR A 81 -5.34 4.13 -0.95
N ILE A 82 -4.79 3.02 -0.48
CA ILE A 82 -5.50 1.98 0.25
C ILE A 82 -5.05 2.07 1.71
N LEU A 83 -6.00 2.37 2.59
CA LEU A 83 -5.80 2.34 4.03
C LEU A 83 -6.17 0.97 4.56
N ARG A 84 -5.21 0.30 5.19
CA ARG A 84 -5.42 -0.92 5.98
C ARG A 84 -5.80 -0.54 7.40
N THR A 85 -7.03 -0.86 7.79
CA THR A 85 -7.56 -0.70 9.14
C THR A 85 -7.87 -2.07 9.76
N HIS A 86 -8.27 -2.09 11.03
CA HIS A 86 -8.76 -3.29 11.69
C HIS A 86 -10.08 -3.81 11.06
N GLU A 87 -10.88 -2.91 10.48
CA GLU A 87 -12.14 -3.24 9.79
C GLU A 87 -11.94 -3.76 8.36
N GLY A 88 -10.74 -3.60 7.79
CA GLY A 88 -10.39 -4.10 6.47
C GLY A 88 -9.57 -3.12 5.65
N TYR A 89 -9.85 -3.03 4.35
CA TYR A 89 -9.11 -2.19 3.42
C TYR A 89 -10.05 -1.17 2.81
N ARG A 90 -9.68 0.11 2.87
CA ARG A 90 -10.46 1.20 2.31
C ARG A 90 -9.66 1.88 1.21
N LEU A 91 -10.21 1.91 0.01
CA LEU A 91 -9.66 2.64 -1.12
C LEU A 91 -10.18 4.07 -1.12
N ARG A 92 -9.31 5.05 -1.35
CA ARG A 92 -9.68 6.46 -1.48
C ARG A 92 -8.91 7.13 -2.61
N CYS A 93 -9.64 7.79 -3.50
CA CYS A 93 -9.11 8.66 -4.53
C CYS A 93 -8.89 10.07 -3.96
N LEU A 94 -7.81 10.72 -4.37
CA LEU A 94 -7.51 12.11 -4.01
C LEU A 94 -7.93 13.11 -5.08
N THR A 95 -8.04 12.66 -6.33
CA THR A 95 -8.44 13.49 -7.48
C THR A 95 -9.72 12.99 -8.11
N ALA A 96 -10.43 13.87 -8.82
CA ALA A 96 -11.65 13.51 -9.56
C ALA A 96 -11.34 12.88 -10.92
N ASP A 97 -10.15 13.13 -11.46
CA ASP A 97 -9.67 12.61 -12.74
C ASP A 97 -8.22 12.07 -12.58
N PRO A 98 -7.87 10.95 -13.21
CA PRO A 98 -8.74 9.97 -13.90
C PRO A 98 -9.81 9.34 -12.99
N ILE A 99 -10.96 8.96 -13.53
CA ILE A 99 -12.05 8.36 -12.74
C ILE A 99 -11.61 7.02 -12.15
N LEU A 100 -11.83 6.86 -10.84
CA LEU A 100 -11.65 5.60 -10.13
C LEU A 100 -12.98 4.85 -10.09
N THR A 101 -12.97 3.60 -10.54
CA THR A 101 -14.15 2.73 -10.48
C THR A 101 -13.83 1.44 -9.73
N VAL A 102 -14.80 0.95 -8.96
CA VAL A 102 -14.73 -0.37 -8.32
C VAL A 102 -15.92 -1.19 -8.77
N ASN A 103 -15.66 -2.35 -9.35
CA ASN A 103 -16.65 -3.21 -10.00
C ASN A 103 -17.51 -2.50 -11.07
N GLY A 104 -16.98 -1.42 -11.66
CA GLY A 104 -17.65 -0.63 -12.68
C GLY A 104 -18.44 0.57 -12.16
N GLU A 105 -18.45 0.82 -10.84
CA GLU A 105 -19.09 1.98 -10.23
C GLU A 105 -18.07 3.06 -9.89
N ASP A 106 -18.33 4.30 -10.32
CA ASP A 106 -17.52 5.48 -10.02
C ASP A 106 -17.51 5.72 -8.50
N THR A 107 -16.32 5.83 -7.92
CA THR A 107 -16.17 5.99 -6.47
C THR A 107 -14.99 6.86 -6.11
N VAL A 108 -15.18 7.69 -5.08
CA VAL A 108 -14.10 8.47 -4.46
C VAL A 108 -13.56 7.76 -3.22
N ALA A 109 -14.38 6.97 -2.54
CA ALA A 109 -13.98 6.18 -1.40
C ALA A 109 -14.90 4.96 -1.24
N THR A 110 -14.31 3.79 -1.05
CA THR A 110 -15.07 2.55 -0.82
C THR A 110 -14.30 1.53 0.01
N GLN A 111 -15.02 0.64 0.66
CA GLN A 111 -14.45 -0.51 1.35
C GLN A 111 -14.18 -1.62 0.34
N LEU A 112 -12.93 -2.07 0.24
CA LEU A 112 -12.54 -3.16 -0.64
C LEU A 112 -12.90 -4.51 -0.04
N LYS A 113 -13.54 -5.34 -0.86
CA LYS A 113 -13.86 -6.74 -0.59
C LYS A 113 -12.98 -7.64 -1.44
N ASN A 114 -12.73 -8.85 -0.93
CA ASN A 114 -11.97 -9.85 -1.66
C ASN A 114 -12.59 -10.13 -3.02
N GLY A 115 -11.78 -10.01 -4.08
CA GLY A 115 -12.19 -10.19 -5.47
C GLY A 115 -12.60 -8.90 -6.18
N ASP A 116 -12.64 -7.75 -5.50
CA ASP A 116 -13.05 -6.49 -6.13
C ASP A 116 -12.12 -6.11 -7.29
N ARG A 117 -12.74 -5.65 -8.38
CA ARG A 117 -12.05 -5.14 -9.57
C ARG A 117 -11.96 -3.63 -9.48
N ILE A 118 -10.73 -3.13 -9.35
CA ILE A 118 -10.44 -1.70 -9.30
C ILE A 118 -9.95 -1.28 -10.68
N ARG A 119 -10.51 -0.22 -11.25
CA ARG A 119 -10.02 0.37 -12.50
C ARG A 119 -9.81 1.87 -12.34
N CYS A 120 -8.70 2.34 -12.88
CA CYS A 120 -8.42 3.76 -13.03
C CYS A 120 -7.77 3.97 -14.41
N GLY A 121 -8.44 4.71 -15.30
CA GLY A 121 -7.99 4.91 -16.68
C GLY A 121 -7.65 3.59 -17.41
N PRO A 122 -6.43 3.42 -17.94
CA PRO A 122 -6.01 2.21 -18.65
C PRO A 122 -5.64 1.04 -17.72
N TYR A 123 -5.55 1.27 -16.41
CA TYR A 123 -5.13 0.28 -15.43
C TYR A 123 -6.30 -0.50 -14.84
N GLU A 124 -6.05 -1.78 -14.58
CA GLU A 124 -7.01 -2.68 -13.94
C GLU A 124 -6.32 -3.60 -12.94
N PHE A 125 -6.90 -3.66 -11.75
CA PHE A 125 -6.40 -4.41 -10.62
C PHE A 125 -7.51 -5.26 -10.01
N HIS A 126 -7.13 -6.42 -9.48
CA HIS A 126 -8.00 -7.30 -8.72
C HIS A 126 -7.47 -7.37 -7.29
N PHE A 127 -8.29 -6.94 -6.33
CA PHE A 127 -7.96 -7.01 -4.93
C PHE A 127 -8.17 -8.43 -4.39
N GLN A 128 -7.17 -9.00 -3.74
CA GLN A 128 -7.24 -10.31 -3.13
C GLN A 128 -6.84 -10.20 -1.66
N LYS A 129 -7.73 -10.63 -0.76
CA LYS A 129 -7.39 -10.79 0.66
C LYS A 129 -6.78 -12.17 0.83
N SER A 130 -5.58 -12.24 1.40
CA SER A 130 -4.96 -13.52 1.71
C SER A 130 -5.83 -14.23 2.76
N ALA A 131 -6.40 -15.37 2.38
CA ALA A 131 -7.20 -16.20 3.26
C ALA A 131 -6.28 -16.89 4.27
N ASN A 132 -5.84 -16.14 5.27
CA ASN A 132 -5.21 -16.71 6.43
C ASN A 132 -5.65 -15.95 7.68
N SER A 133 -6.92 -16.17 8.03
CA SER A 133 -7.39 -16.22 9.41
C SER A 133 -8.75 -16.90 9.38
N LEU A 134 -8.75 -18.21 9.65
CA LEU A 134 -9.97 -18.93 10.01
C LEU A 134 -10.56 -18.26 11.25
N ALA A 135 -11.87 -18.01 11.19
CA ALA A 135 -12.77 -17.77 12.31
C ALA A 135 -12.45 -16.60 13.26
N GLN A 136 -13.14 -15.48 13.04
CA GLN A 136 -14.05 -14.91 14.04
C GLN A 136 -14.96 -13.88 13.38
N SER A 137 -15.95 -14.37 12.62
CA SER A 137 -17.28 -13.80 12.75
C SER A 137 -17.94 -14.57 13.89
N PRO A 138 -18.00 -14.05 15.13
CA PRO A 138 -19.27 -14.18 15.81
C PRO A 138 -20.26 -13.44 14.92
N GLU A 139 -21.06 -14.21 14.21
CA GLU A 139 -22.40 -13.79 13.81
C GLU A 139 -23.03 -13.19 15.07
N MET A 140 -22.92 -11.87 15.23
CA MET A 140 -23.72 -11.17 16.22
C MET A 140 -25.15 -11.23 15.67
N PRO A 141 -26.12 -11.70 16.47
CA PRO A 141 -27.51 -11.55 16.09
C PRO A 141 -27.76 -10.08 15.77
N GLN A 142 -28.38 -9.83 14.62
CA GLN A 142 -28.96 -8.55 14.26
C GLN A 142 -29.94 -8.15 15.38
N SER A 143 -29.42 -7.48 16.40
CA SER A 143 -30.20 -6.72 17.33
C SER A 143 -30.23 -5.34 16.71
N GLU A 144 -31.38 -5.01 16.14
CA GLU A 144 -31.74 -3.65 15.78
C GLU A 144 -31.26 -2.72 16.90
N PRO A 145 -30.45 -1.69 16.61
CA PRO A 145 -30.12 -0.73 17.65
C PRO A 145 -31.45 -0.13 18.14
N PRO A 146 -31.73 -0.07 19.45
CA PRO A 146 -32.71 0.90 19.89
C PRO A 146 -32.22 2.23 19.33
N ALA A 147 -33.12 2.93 18.66
CA ALA A 147 -32.93 4.31 18.25
C ALA A 147 -32.67 5.15 19.52
N VAL A 148 -31.45 5.06 20.06
CA VAL A 148 -30.90 6.08 20.91
C VAL A 148 -30.57 7.17 19.93
N ALA A 149 -31.59 8.00 19.70
CA ALA A 149 -31.40 9.35 19.24
C ALA A 149 -30.36 9.97 20.15
N MET A 150 -29.09 9.89 19.75
CA MET A 150 -28.06 10.78 20.22
C MET A 150 -28.48 12.14 19.68
N HIS A 151 -29.30 12.79 20.49
CA HIS A 151 -29.58 14.21 20.42
C HIS A 151 -28.23 14.89 20.59
N TRP A 152 -27.57 15.18 19.47
CA TRP A 152 -26.48 16.14 19.44
C TRP A 152 -27.09 17.46 19.88
N VAL A 153 -27.02 17.74 21.18
CA VAL A 153 -27.17 19.11 21.67
C VAL A 153 -26.01 19.86 21.04
N ALA A 154 -26.30 20.60 19.98
CA ALA A 154 -25.43 21.65 19.52
C ALA A 154 -25.32 22.62 20.70
N ASN A 155 -24.24 22.50 21.46
CA ASN A 155 -23.98 23.47 22.51
C ASN A 155 -23.72 24.80 21.78
N ASP A 156 -24.64 25.72 22.03
CA ASP A 156 -24.83 26.96 21.32
C ASP A 156 -23.55 27.81 21.41
N GLY A 157 -23.10 28.35 20.26
CA GLY A 157 -22.33 29.60 20.26
C GLY A 157 -20.83 29.60 19.91
N GLN A 158 -20.21 28.49 19.47
CA GLN A 158 -18.78 28.51 19.06
C GLN A 158 -18.48 28.13 17.60
N GLY A 159 -19.49 27.86 16.78
CA GLY A 159 -19.29 27.42 15.38
C GLY A 159 -18.77 28.51 14.43
N GLN A 160 -19.06 29.78 14.70
CA GLN A 160 -18.69 30.89 13.80
C GLN A 160 -17.22 31.31 13.95
N ASP A 161 -16.69 31.34 15.19
CA ASP A 161 -15.28 31.60 15.47
C ASP A 161 -14.35 30.61 14.74
N GLY A 162 -14.71 29.32 14.75
CA GLY A 162 -13.91 28.29 14.07
C GLY A 162 -13.85 28.48 12.56
N ILE A 163 -14.99 28.81 11.94
CA ILE A 163 -15.07 29.04 10.50
C ILE A 163 -14.27 30.30 10.12
N GLU A 164 -14.39 31.39 10.89
CA GLU A 164 -13.65 32.62 10.63
C GLU A 164 -12.14 32.44 10.79
N ALA A 165 -11.70 31.66 11.78
CA ALA A 165 -10.29 31.31 11.97
C ALA A 165 -9.72 30.54 10.75
N VAL A 166 -10.48 29.59 10.21
CA VAL A 166 -10.10 28.85 8.99
C VAL A 166 -10.02 29.80 7.78
N HIS A 167 -11.00 30.69 7.60
CA HIS A 167 -10.97 31.67 6.52
C HIS A 167 -9.79 32.63 6.62
N ARG A 168 -9.42 33.06 7.84
CA ARG A 168 -8.26 33.91 8.09
C ARG A 168 -6.95 33.22 7.74
N LEU A 169 -6.80 31.95 8.13
CA LEU A 169 -5.62 31.15 7.82
C LEU A 169 -5.45 30.94 6.31
N LEU A 170 -6.53 30.58 5.61
CA LEU A 170 -6.50 30.39 4.16
C LEU A 170 -6.14 31.68 3.40
N ARG A 171 -6.54 32.84 3.91
CA ARG A 171 -6.15 34.14 3.34
C ARG A 171 -4.66 34.42 3.50
N ASP A 172 -4.08 34.14 4.66
CA ASP A 172 -2.65 34.37 4.94
C ASP A 172 -1.74 33.45 4.09
N ILE A 173 -2.14 32.18 3.92
CA ILE A 173 -1.42 31.25 3.05
C ILE A 173 -1.42 31.76 1.61
N ARG A 174 -2.58 32.22 1.10
CA ARG A 174 -2.70 32.70 -0.27
C ARG A 174 -1.87 33.96 -0.52
N THR A 175 -1.83 34.91 0.43
CA THR A 175 -1.02 36.13 0.28
C THR A 175 0.48 35.83 0.31
N ARG A 176 0.93 34.86 1.11
CA ARG A 176 2.34 34.45 1.14
C ARG A 176 2.76 33.74 -0.14
N VAL A 177 1.94 32.82 -0.65
CA VAL A 177 2.23 32.09 -1.89
C VAL A 177 2.31 33.04 -3.09
N ASP A 178 1.40 34.02 -3.18
CA ASP A 178 1.40 35.00 -4.28
C ASP A 178 2.59 35.98 -4.16
N GLY A 179 2.95 36.38 -2.93
CA GLY A 179 4.06 37.29 -2.65
C GLY A 179 5.45 36.72 -2.94
N GLN A 180 5.65 35.39 -2.90
CA GLN A 180 6.93 34.78 -3.26
C GLN A 180 7.21 34.85 -4.77
N SER A 181 6.18 34.83 -5.60
CA SER A 181 6.28 34.91 -7.07
C SER A 181 6.92 36.22 -7.58
N SER A 182 6.85 37.30 -6.81
CA SER A 182 7.41 38.61 -7.22
C SER A 182 8.89 38.80 -6.84
N THR A 183 9.45 37.97 -5.96
CA THR A 183 10.85 38.15 -5.51
C THR A 183 11.89 37.40 -6.36
N GLU A 184 11.49 36.41 -7.15
CA GLU A 184 12.40 35.72 -8.08
C GLU A 184 12.65 36.50 -9.39
N ALA A 185 11.79 37.46 -9.74
CA ALA A 185 11.96 38.27 -10.95
C ALA A 185 13.08 39.32 -10.84
N LEU A 186 13.49 39.73 -9.63
CA LEU A 186 14.51 40.77 -9.44
C LEU A 186 15.95 40.23 -9.34
N ARG A 187 16.15 38.91 -9.15
CA ARG A 187 17.49 38.30 -9.07
C ARG A 187 18.09 37.85 -10.41
N ARG A 188 17.35 37.93 -11.51
CA ARG A 188 17.84 37.56 -12.86
C ARG A 188 18.39 38.74 -13.69
N SER A 189 18.51 39.93 -13.11
CA SER A 189 18.98 41.13 -13.82
C SER A 189 20.20 41.81 -13.18
N ALA A 190 21.03 41.06 -12.45
CA ALA A 190 22.34 41.51 -11.96
C ALA A 190 23.45 40.61 -12.49
#